data_AF-A0A7S0F3X4-F1
#
_entry.id   AF-A0A7S0F3X4-F1
#
_cell.length_a   1.000
_cell.length_b   1.000
_cell.length_c   1.000
_cell.angle_alpha   90.00
_cell.angle_beta   90.00
_cell.angle_gamma   90.00
#
_symmetry.space_group_name_H-M   'P 1'
#
loop_
_entity.id
_entity.type
_entity.pdbx_description
1 polymer ?
#
loop_
_entity_poly.entity_id
_entity_poly.type
_entity_poly.pdbx_seq_one_letter_code
_entity_poly.pdbx_strand_id
1 'polypeptide(L)'
;GPYKQERNLTFDVEKYIEDSEMKEELTVGDRTGKPQICPWHARGACKTGFKCPMRHQRVKRTDVCKHWLRSQCKKGDQCEYLHQYDMTRMPLCHFFADGQCTKDDCQFL
;
A
#
# COMPACT_ATOMS: atom_id res chain seq x y z
N GLY A 1 -32.95 -40.67 -12.22
CA GLY A 1 -33.27 -39.54 -13.11
C GLY A 1 -32.02 -38.70 -13.29
N PRO A 2 -31.65 -38.27 -14.50
CA PRO A 2 -30.34 -37.69 -14.75
C PRO A 2 -30.42 -36.17 -14.69
N TYR A 3 -30.28 -35.56 -13.51
CA TYR A 3 -29.96 -34.13 -13.43
C TYR A 3 -29.35 -33.77 -12.09
N LYS A 4 -28.03 -33.54 -12.12
CA LYS A 4 -27.36 -32.34 -11.60
C LYS A 4 -25.87 -32.48 -11.92
N GLN A 5 -25.50 -31.95 -13.08
CA GLN A 5 -24.10 -31.73 -13.42
C GLN A 5 -23.67 -30.46 -12.69
N GLU A 6 -22.90 -30.63 -11.62
CA GLU A 6 -22.28 -29.53 -10.90
C GLU A 6 -21.26 -28.87 -11.84
N ARG A 7 -21.55 -27.64 -12.27
CA ARG A 7 -20.62 -26.87 -13.09
C ARG A 7 -19.46 -26.47 -12.19
N ASN A 8 -18.31 -27.10 -12.38
CA ASN A 8 -17.03 -26.61 -11.86
C ASN A 8 -16.71 -25.29 -12.58
N LEU A 9 -17.17 -24.18 -12.01
CA LEU A 9 -16.71 -22.85 -12.38
C LEU A 9 -15.33 -22.66 -11.77
N THR A 10 -14.30 -23.06 -12.49
CA THR A 10 -12.93 -22.66 -12.18
C THR A 10 -12.79 -21.21 -12.61
N PHE A 11 -12.65 -20.30 -11.65
CA PHE A 11 -12.31 -18.91 -11.95
C PHE A 11 -10.81 -18.86 -12.21
N ASP A 12 -10.45 -18.61 -13.47
CA ASP A 12 -9.07 -18.52 -13.98
C ASP A 12 -8.36 -17.24 -13.50
N VAL A 13 -8.46 -16.91 -12.20
CA VAL A 13 -7.73 -15.80 -11.57
C VAL A 13 -6.23 -16.02 -11.73
N GLU A 14 -5.78 -17.27 -11.56
CA GLU A 14 -4.38 -17.67 -11.73
C GLU A 14 -3.90 -17.39 -13.16
N LYS A 15 -4.68 -17.80 -14.16
CA LYS A 15 -4.39 -17.53 -15.57
C LYS A 15 -4.33 -16.03 -15.89
N TYR A 16 -5.22 -15.22 -15.29
CA TYR A 16 -5.23 -13.78 -15.51
C TYR A 16 -4.01 -13.09 -14.89
N ILE A 17 -3.49 -13.62 -13.78
CA ILE A 17 -2.24 -13.16 -13.15
C ILE A 17 -1.04 -13.57 -14.02
N GLU A 18 -1.03 -14.79 -14.55
CA GLU A 18 0.03 -15.33 -15.41
C GLU A 18 0.09 -14.63 -16.78
N ASP A 19 -1.05 -14.39 -17.42
CA ASP A 19 -1.18 -13.70 -18.71
C ASP A 19 -0.90 -12.18 -18.58
N SER A 20 -0.93 -11.63 -17.36
CA SER A 20 -0.62 -10.23 -17.09
C SER A 20 0.88 -9.94 -17.13
N GLU A 21 1.65 -10.55 -18.05
CA GLU A 21 3.08 -10.30 -18.31
C GLU A 21 3.35 -8.79 -18.51
N MET A 22 3.40 -8.04 -17.41
CA MET A 22 4.03 -6.75 -17.26
C MET A 22 5.51 -7.07 -17.10
N LYS A 23 6.14 -7.51 -18.19
CA LYS A 23 7.58 -7.36 -18.38
C LYS A 23 7.84 -5.88 -18.63
N GLU A 24 7.65 -5.07 -17.60
CA GLU A 24 8.17 -3.71 -17.60
C GLU A 24 9.69 -3.84 -17.60
N GLU A 25 10.32 -3.37 -18.68
CA GLU A 25 11.77 -3.38 -18.85
C GLU A 25 12.44 -2.89 -17.55
N LEU A 26 13.26 -3.75 -16.96
CA LEU A 26 14.03 -3.48 -15.77
C LEU A 26 14.81 -2.18 -15.98
N THR A 27 14.27 -1.15 -15.34
CA THR A 27 14.83 0.19 -15.22
C THR A 27 16.29 0.12 -14.79
N VAL A 28 17.11 1.07 -15.24
CA VAL A 28 18.52 1.25 -14.85
C VAL A 28 18.64 1.20 -13.32
N GLY A 29 18.93 0.02 -12.79
CA GLY A 29 19.01 -0.28 -11.37
C GLY A 29 20.46 -0.37 -10.93
N ASP A 30 20.70 -0.06 -9.66
CA ASP A 30 21.96 -0.34 -8.98
C ASP A 30 22.18 -1.86 -8.88
N ARG A 31 23.36 -2.31 -8.44
CA ARG A 31 23.75 -3.72 -8.20
C ARG A 31 22.77 -4.52 -7.32
N THR A 32 21.83 -3.83 -6.67
CA THR A 32 20.75 -4.37 -5.85
C THR A 32 19.45 -4.69 -6.60
N GLY A 33 19.36 -4.41 -7.92
CA GLY A 33 18.19 -4.71 -8.75
C GLY A 33 16.95 -3.85 -8.47
N LYS A 34 17.07 -2.82 -7.63
CA LYS A 34 15.98 -1.88 -7.32
C LYS A 34 16.02 -0.69 -8.28
N PRO A 35 14.87 -0.24 -8.84
CA PRO A 35 14.80 0.98 -9.63
C PRO A 35 15.36 2.18 -8.85
N GLN A 36 16.22 2.97 -9.48
CA GLN A 36 16.76 4.18 -8.86
C GLN A 36 15.65 5.17 -8.51
N ILE A 37 15.84 5.96 -7.45
CA ILE A 37 14.86 6.99 -7.06
C ILE A 37 14.94 8.14 -8.08
N CYS A 38 13.78 8.56 -8.62
CA CYS A 38 13.71 9.69 -9.55
C CYS A 38 14.16 11.01 -8.87
N PRO A 39 15.30 11.60 -9.26
CA PRO A 39 15.81 12.82 -8.64
C PRO A 39 14.94 14.04 -8.98
N TRP A 40 14.18 13.99 -10.08
CA TRP A 40 13.27 15.07 -10.47
C TRP A 40 11.93 14.98 -9.75
N HIS A 41 11.49 13.78 -9.33
CA HIS A 41 10.23 13.61 -8.61
C HIS A 41 10.26 14.28 -7.24
N ALA A 42 11.34 14.09 -6.50
CA ALA A 42 11.53 14.73 -5.19
C ALA A 42 11.50 16.26 -5.26
N ARG A 43 11.81 16.84 -6.43
CA ARG A 43 11.80 18.29 -6.69
C ARG A 43 10.51 18.80 -7.33
N GLY A 44 9.51 17.93 -7.54
CA GLY A 44 8.28 18.27 -8.26
C GLY A 44 8.47 18.54 -9.76
N ALA A 45 9.64 18.25 -10.33
CA ALA A 45 9.99 18.55 -11.72
C ALA A 45 9.76 17.37 -12.68
N CYS A 46 9.40 16.18 -12.16
CA CYS A 46 9.15 15.02 -13.00
C CYS A 46 7.79 15.14 -13.73
N LYS A 47 7.85 15.20 -15.07
CA LYS A 47 6.66 15.32 -15.94
C LYS A 47 6.08 13.97 -16.37
N THR A 48 6.81 12.87 -16.18
CA THR A 48 6.42 11.52 -16.62
C THR A 48 5.46 10.81 -15.68
N GLY A 49 5.30 11.29 -14.44
CA GLY A 49 4.32 10.75 -13.49
C GLY A 49 4.49 9.25 -13.26
N PHE A 50 3.41 8.47 -13.41
CA PHE A 50 3.42 7.01 -13.24
C PHE A 50 4.18 6.26 -14.35
N LYS A 51 4.50 6.90 -15.48
CA LYS A 51 5.31 6.33 -16.57
C LYS A 51 6.81 6.61 -16.39
N CYS A 52 7.22 7.11 -15.22
CA CYS A 52 8.63 7.37 -14.98
C CYS A 52 9.38 6.04 -14.81
N PRO A 53 10.44 5.76 -15.59
CA PRO A 53 11.24 4.55 -15.44
C PRO A 53 12.10 4.57 -14.18
N MET A 54 11.91 5.52 -13.26
CA MET A 54 12.63 5.61 -12.00
C MET A 54 11.62 5.74 -10.86
N ARG A 55 11.90 5.14 -9.72
CA ARG A 55 10.93 5.05 -8.62
C ARG A 55 10.64 6.44 -8.05
N HIS A 56 9.37 6.79 -8.06
CA HIS A 56 8.85 7.96 -7.34
C HIS A 56 8.71 7.62 -5.86
N GLN A 57 9.65 8.11 -5.04
CA GLN A 57 9.55 7.94 -3.60
C GLN A 57 8.41 8.82 -3.08
N ARG A 58 7.29 8.20 -2.72
CA ARG A 58 6.24 8.83 -1.92
C ARG A 58 6.85 9.29 -0.60
N VAL A 59 6.44 10.45 -0.09
CA VAL A 59 6.88 10.99 1.22
C VAL A 59 6.85 9.86 2.23
N LYS A 60 7.94 9.68 3.00
CA LYS A 60 8.00 8.65 4.03
C LYS A 60 6.90 8.95 5.05
N ARG A 61 5.83 8.16 4.99
CA ARG A 61 4.73 8.22 5.94
C ARG A 61 5.22 7.57 7.23
N THR A 62 5.18 8.31 8.33
CA THR A 62 5.76 7.90 9.61
C THR A 62 4.81 7.01 10.38
N ASP A 63 3.52 7.35 10.40
CA ASP A 63 2.54 6.70 11.26
C ASP A 63 1.33 6.18 10.48
N VAL A 64 0.69 5.15 11.03
CA VAL A 64 -0.53 4.55 10.50
C VAL A 64 -1.70 5.53 10.56
N CYS A 65 -2.46 5.59 9.46
CA CYS A 65 -3.62 6.45 9.36
C CYS A 65 -4.76 5.95 10.26
N LYS A 66 -5.05 6.69 11.34
CA LYS A 66 -6.17 6.37 12.25
C LYS A 66 -7.53 6.25 11.55
N HIS A 67 -7.76 6.99 10.46
CA HIS A 67 -9.01 6.93 9.69
C HIS A 67 -9.06 5.72 8.76
N TRP A 68 -7.92 5.28 8.23
CA TRP A 68 -7.85 4.10 7.38
C TRP A 68 -8.12 2.82 8.17
N LEU A 69 -7.63 2.72 9.41
CA LEU A 69 -7.94 1.59 10.31
C LEU A 69 -9.45 1.39 10.54
N ARG A 70 -10.25 2.43 10.35
CA ARG A 70 -11.71 2.41 10.49
C ARG A 70 -12.44 2.49 9.15
N SER A 71 -11.71 2.37 8.03
CA SER A 71 -12.24 2.49 6.67
C SER A 71 -12.94 3.83 6.38
N GLN A 72 -12.53 4.91 7.05
CA GLN A 72 -13.12 6.25 6.92
C GLN A 72 -12.20 7.25 6.18
N CYS A 73 -11.01 6.82 5.75
CA CYS A 73 -10.09 7.70 5.05
C CYS A 73 -10.57 8.01 3.63
N LYS A 74 -10.83 9.30 3.34
CA LYS A 74 -11.24 9.78 2.01
C LYS A 74 -10.07 10.18 1.09
N LYS A 75 -8.85 10.31 1.65
CA LYS A 75 -7.66 10.75 0.90
C LYS A 75 -7.05 9.65 0.02
N GLY A 76 -7.45 8.38 0.22
CA GLY A 76 -6.94 7.24 -0.56
C GLY A 76 -5.40 7.22 -0.62
N ASP A 77 -4.86 7.06 -1.82
CA ASP A 77 -3.41 7.07 -2.08
C ASP A 77 -2.72 8.40 -1.78
N GLN A 78 -3.47 9.51 -1.72
CA GLN A 78 -2.97 10.85 -1.41
C GLN A 78 -2.93 11.11 0.11
N CYS A 79 -3.30 10.13 0.94
CA CYS A 79 -3.18 10.25 2.38
C CYS A 79 -1.70 10.42 2.77
N GLU A 80 -1.44 11.33 3.71
CA GLU A 80 -0.10 11.58 4.27
C GLU A 80 0.33 10.51 5.29
N TYR A 81 -0.62 9.71 5.78
CA TYR A 81 -0.42 8.65 6.76
C TYR A 81 -0.47 7.25 6.12
N LEU A 82 0.19 6.26 6.72
CA LEU A 82 0.29 4.91 6.16
C LEU A 82 -1.08 4.24 6.09
N HIS A 83 -1.40 3.66 4.93
CA HIS A 83 -2.51 2.73 4.75
C HIS A 83 -1.99 1.29 4.77
N GLN A 84 -1.27 0.97 5.84
CA GLN A 84 -0.69 -0.35 6.08
C GLN A 84 -0.80 -0.61 7.58
N TYR A 85 -1.16 -1.84 7.93
CA TYR A 85 -1.20 -2.25 9.33
C TYR A 85 0.22 -2.54 9.79
N ASP A 86 0.72 -1.70 10.70
CA ASP A 86 2.07 -1.80 11.26
C ASP A 86 2.06 -1.33 12.72
N MET A 87 2.19 -2.28 13.65
CA MET A 87 2.15 -1.99 15.09
C MET A 87 3.33 -1.14 15.56
N THR A 88 4.46 -1.15 14.84
CA THR A 88 5.64 -0.35 15.21
C THR A 88 5.50 1.13 14.86
N ARG A 89 4.53 1.46 14.02
CA ARG A 89 4.24 2.81 13.50
C ARG A 89 2.82 3.24 13.83
N MET A 90 2.19 2.61 14.82
CA MET A 90 0.85 2.99 15.23
C MET A 90 0.90 4.34 15.98
N PRO A 91 -0.04 5.27 15.74
CA PRO A 91 -0.01 6.54 16.45
C PRO A 91 -0.27 6.36 17.95
N LEU A 92 0.19 7.34 18.74
CA LEU A 92 0.00 7.36 20.18
C LEU A 92 -1.48 7.44 20.57
N CYS A 93 -1.83 6.76 21.66
CA CYS A 93 -3.11 6.88 22.31
C CYS A 93 -3.14 8.15 23.18
N HIS A 94 -3.88 9.17 22.74
CA HIS A 94 -4.07 10.38 23.54
C HIS A 94 -4.63 10.09 24.94
N PHE A 95 -5.59 9.18 25.06
CA PHE A 95 -6.16 8.80 26.36
C PHE A 95 -5.20 8.03 27.24
N PHE A 96 -4.26 7.27 26.66
CA PHE A 96 -3.24 6.58 27.43
C PHE A 96 -2.23 7.59 28.00
N ALA A 97 -1.82 8.57 27.20
CA ALA A 97 -0.97 9.68 27.64
C ALA A 97 -1.62 10.46 28.81
N ASP A 98 -2.94 10.60 28.80
CA ASP A 98 -3.71 11.27 29.85
C ASP A 98 -4.11 10.33 31.02
N GLY A 99 -3.74 9.05 30.99
CA GLY A 99 -4.09 8.06 32.03
C GLY A 99 -5.56 7.64 32.06
N GLN A 100 -6.32 7.95 31.02
CA GLN A 100 -7.77 7.70 30.90
C GLN A 100 -8.11 6.57 29.92
N CYS A 101 -7.11 5.85 29.39
CA CYS A 101 -7.38 4.72 28.49
C CYS A 101 -7.92 3.54 29.29
N THR A 102 -9.16 3.15 29.02
CA THR A 102 -9.83 2.00 29.67
C THR A 102 -9.89 0.76 28.79
N LYS A 103 -9.18 0.76 27.65
CA LYS A 103 -9.19 -0.36 26.70
C LYS A 103 -7.94 -1.20 26.87
N ASP A 104 -8.12 -2.44 27.33
CA ASP A 104 -7.02 -3.41 27.49
C ASP A 104 -6.38 -3.77 26.15
N ASP A 105 -7.17 -3.85 25.07
CA ASP A 105 -6.70 -4.07 23.69
C ASP A 105 -6.57 -2.76 22.89
N CYS A 106 -6.02 -1.71 23.51
CA CYS A 106 -5.77 -0.46 22.80
C CYS A 106 -4.70 -0.66 21.73
N GLN A 107 -5.09 -0.56 20.45
CA GLN A 107 -4.17 -0.76 19.32
C GLN A 107 -3.14 0.38 19.20
N PHE A 108 -3.44 1.56 19.73
CA PHE A 108 -2.57 2.74 19.73
C PHE A 108 -1.48 2.65 20.82
N LEU A 109 -0.29 3.17 20.51
CA LEU A 109 0.90 3.12 21.38
C LEU A 109 0.79 4.00 22.63
#